data_AF-A0AA96C9K2-F1
#
_entry.id   AF-A0AA96C9K2-F1
#
_cell.length_a   1.000
_cell.length_b   1.000
_cell.length_c   1.000
_cell.angle_alpha   90.00
_cell.angle_beta   90.00
_cell.angle_gamma   90.00
#
_symmetry.space_group_name_H-M   'P 1'
#
loop_
_entity.id
_entity.type
_entity.pdbx_description
1 polymer ?
#
loop_
_entity_poly.entity_id
_entity_poly.type
_entity_poly.pdbx_seq_one_letter_code
_entity_poly.pdbx_strand_id
1 'polypeptide(L)'
;MTKTHFTQLWQWLSVACVLYLATSIISLQGGSEFLGRLFGDKGGNAADNNPAIGYFGAIVGGGLFLLASIALLSHARRHGNQWHSRIPIIWLEGLNTAAWEAKVFQACVLLIFVAMPFAGIVRCMAEAESGDICEQDTQNFYKGSETTLLWSPIAKEGKQMRLRKTGAGEAPCSSGVELFPRSVTPLTFYCLPLAAIGMAALAVFGLLPVSWTRS
;
A
#
# COMPACT_ATOMS: atom_id res chain seq x y z
N MET A 1 -19.79 -18.28 3.70
CA MET A 1 -18.58 -18.40 2.86
C MET A 1 -17.80 -19.64 3.27
N THR A 2 -17.39 -20.46 2.30
CA THR A 2 -16.61 -21.69 2.52
C THR A 2 -15.10 -21.37 2.62
N LYS A 3 -14.30 -22.34 3.08
CA LYS A 3 -12.82 -22.24 3.12
C LYS A 3 -12.24 -21.88 1.75
N THR A 4 -12.77 -22.50 0.69
CA THR A 4 -12.38 -22.28 -0.70
C THR A 4 -12.65 -20.84 -1.14
N HIS A 5 -13.81 -20.28 -0.79
CA HIS A 5 -14.15 -18.90 -1.16
C HIS A 5 -13.20 -17.88 -0.49
N PHE A 6 -12.87 -18.07 0.79
CA PHE A 6 -11.90 -17.21 1.48
C PHE A 6 -10.49 -17.34 0.89
N THR A 7 -10.09 -18.55 0.51
CA THR A 7 -8.80 -18.80 -0.14
C THR A 7 -8.69 -18.09 -1.48
N GLN A 8 -9.71 -18.22 -2.33
CA GLN A 8 -9.76 -17.55 -3.64
C GLN A 8 -9.80 -16.03 -3.49
N LEU A 9 -10.63 -15.51 -2.57
CA LEU A 9 -10.71 -14.07 -2.32
C LEU A 9 -9.36 -13.52 -1.85
N TRP A 10 -8.73 -14.18 -0.88
CA TRP A 10 -7.43 -13.77 -0.39
C TRP A 10 -6.36 -13.82 -1.48
N GLN A 11 -6.35 -14.89 -2.28
CA GLN A 11 -5.42 -15.05 -3.40
C GLN A 11 -5.56 -13.89 -4.40
N TRP A 12 -6.77 -13.61 -4.89
CA TRP A 12 -6.99 -12.57 -5.89
C TRP A 12 -6.63 -11.18 -5.37
N LEU A 13 -7.02 -10.86 -4.13
CA LEU A 13 -6.66 -9.59 -3.48
C LEU A 13 -5.15 -9.47 -3.30
N SER A 14 -4.47 -10.54 -2.90
CA SER A 14 -3.03 -10.53 -2.66
C SER A 14 -2.25 -10.41 -3.97
N VAL A 15 -2.67 -11.12 -5.02
CA VAL A 15 -2.08 -10.99 -6.36
C VAL A 15 -2.28 -9.58 -6.90
N ALA A 16 -3.50 -9.04 -6.83
CA ALA A 16 -3.77 -7.67 -7.26
C ALA A 16 -2.94 -6.64 -6.48
N CYS A 17 -2.83 -6.81 -5.16
CA CYS A 17 -2.01 -5.96 -4.30
C CYS A 17 -0.53 -5.99 -4.69
N VAL A 18 0.06 -7.17 -4.82
CA VAL A 18 1.47 -7.35 -5.19
C VAL A 18 1.73 -6.79 -6.59
N LEU A 19 0.88 -7.10 -7.57
CA LEU A 19 1.06 -6.59 -8.94
C LEU A 19 0.98 -5.07 -8.99
N TYR A 20 -0.01 -4.47 -8.30
CA TYR A 20 -0.15 -3.02 -8.24
C TYR A 20 1.07 -2.38 -7.58
N LEU A 21 1.48 -2.85 -6.40
CA LEU A 21 2.63 -2.31 -5.68
C LEU A 21 3.95 -2.53 -6.44
N ALA A 22 4.16 -3.70 -7.03
CA ALA A 22 5.34 -3.95 -7.86
C ALA A 22 5.39 -2.99 -9.05
N THR A 23 4.26 -2.75 -9.72
CA THR A 23 4.18 -1.79 -10.83
C THR A 23 4.45 -0.36 -10.35
N SER A 24 3.93 0.03 -9.19
CA SER A 24 4.19 1.33 -8.56
C SER A 24 5.67 1.52 -8.24
N ILE A 25 6.31 0.51 -7.65
CA ILE A 25 7.74 0.54 -7.30
C ILE A 25 8.62 0.57 -8.55
N ILE A 26 8.30 -0.22 -9.58
CA ILE A 26 9.01 -0.17 -10.86
C ILE A 26 8.88 1.22 -11.48
N SER A 27 7.69 1.84 -11.40
CA SER A 27 7.45 3.19 -11.91
C SER A 27 8.25 4.25 -11.14
N LEU A 28 8.33 4.14 -9.81
CA LEU A 28 9.17 5.00 -8.96
C LEU A 28 10.67 4.94 -9.32
N GLN A 29 11.13 3.80 -9.83
CA GLN A 29 12.50 3.60 -10.31
C GLN A 29 12.72 4.07 -11.76
N GLY A 30 11.69 4.63 -12.42
CA GLY A 30 11.76 5.05 -13.81
C GLY A 30 11.57 3.91 -14.83
N GLY A 31 11.18 2.71 -14.38
CA GLY A 31 11.01 1.53 -15.24
C GLY A 31 9.70 1.51 -16.04
N SER A 32 8.70 2.31 -15.68
CA SER A 32 7.45 2.40 -16.46
C SER A 32 6.76 3.76 -16.31
N GLU A 33 6.33 4.35 -17.42
CA GLU A 33 5.53 5.59 -17.42
C GLU A 33 4.03 5.33 -17.17
N PHE A 34 3.58 4.07 -17.11
CA PHE A 34 2.16 3.75 -17.15
C PHE A 34 1.39 4.38 -15.97
N LEU A 35 1.88 4.18 -14.74
CA LEU A 35 1.27 4.79 -13.56
C LEU A 35 1.53 6.30 -13.48
N GLY A 36 2.67 6.77 -13.96
CA GLY A 36 2.95 8.20 -14.09
C GLY A 36 2.00 8.92 -15.04
N ARG A 37 1.53 8.26 -16.12
CA ARG A 37 0.52 8.81 -17.05
C ARG A 37 -0.90 8.65 -16.54
N LEU A 38 -1.20 7.59 -15.80
CA LEU A 38 -2.53 7.32 -15.26
C LEU A 38 -2.85 8.20 -14.05
N PHE A 39 -1.87 8.44 -13.19
CA PHE A 39 -2.04 9.13 -11.92
C PHE A 39 -1.23 10.43 -11.81
N GLY A 40 -0.21 10.64 -12.63
CA GLY A 40 0.63 11.82 -12.57
C GLY A 40 0.20 12.94 -13.52
N ASP A 41 1.01 13.99 -13.56
CA ASP A 41 0.80 15.12 -14.45
C ASP A 41 1.04 14.73 -15.91
N LYS A 42 0.02 14.98 -16.76
CA LYS A 42 0.03 14.70 -18.19
C LYS A 42 1.05 15.54 -18.96
N GLY A 43 1.56 16.61 -18.37
CA GLY A 43 2.59 17.48 -18.95
C GLY A 43 4.04 17.19 -18.54
N GLY A 44 4.29 16.23 -17.63
CA GLY A 44 5.62 15.98 -17.05
C GLY A 44 6.27 14.65 -17.49
N ASN A 45 7.58 14.52 -17.27
CA ASN A 45 8.30 13.25 -17.42
C ASN A 45 7.96 12.27 -16.30
N ALA A 46 8.11 10.96 -16.52
CA ALA A 46 7.75 9.95 -15.51
C ALA A 46 8.42 10.15 -14.13
N ALA A 47 9.67 10.62 -14.09
CA ALA A 47 10.39 10.93 -12.86
C ALA A 47 9.80 12.12 -12.07
N ASP A 48 9.12 13.05 -12.76
CA ASP A 48 8.45 14.19 -12.13
C ASP A 48 7.17 13.76 -11.39
N ASN A 49 6.70 12.53 -11.64
CA ASN A 49 5.49 11.98 -11.04
C ASN A 49 5.78 11.03 -9.86
N ASN A 50 7.03 10.91 -9.40
CA ASN A 50 7.40 10.00 -8.31
C ASN A 50 6.57 10.23 -7.04
N PRO A 51 6.41 11.46 -6.52
CA PRO A 51 5.59 11.69 -5.33
C PRO A 51 4.11 11.32 -5.55
N ALA A 52 3.58 11.57 -6.74
CA ALA A 52 2.21 11.18 -7.11
C ALA A 52 2.02 9.66 -7.16
N ILE A 53 2.96 8.94 -7.78
CA ILE A 53 2.95 7.47 -7.84
C ILE A 53 3.05 6.89 -6.43
N GLY A 54 3.91 7.47 -5.58
CA GLY A 54 4.03 7.10 -4.17
C GLY A 54 2.73 7.33 -3.41
N TYR A 55 2.07 8.46 -3.64
CA TYR A 55 0.83 8.85 -2.97
C TYR A 55 -0.30 7.85 -3.25
N PHE A 56 -0.60 7.61 -4.52
CA PHE A 56 -1.62 6.63 -4.91
C PHE A 56 -1.19 5.18 -4.64
N GLY A 57 0.11 4.89 -4.76
CA GLY A 57 0.72 3.62 -4.41
C GLY A 57 0.44 3.22 -2.96
N ALA A 58 0.61 4.15 -2.02
CA ALA A 58 0.32 3.94 -0.61
C ALA A 58 -1.19 3.77 -0.34
N ILE A 59 -2.04 4.60 -0.96
CA ILE A 59 -3.50 4.57 -0.73
C ILE A 59 -4.14 3.31 -1.31
N VAL A 60 -3.97 3.07 -2.62
CA VAL A 60 -4.58 1.93 -3.30
C VAL A 60 -3.94 0.62 -2.86
N GLY A 61 -2.60 0.60 -2.74
CA GLY A 61 -1.87 -0.56 -2.23
C GLY A 61 -2.24 -0.87 -0.77
N GLY A 62 -2.34 0.15 0.09
CA GLY A 62 -2.80 0.02 1.47
C GLY A 62 -4.23 -0.52 1.57
N GLY A 63 -5.14 -0.04 0.73
CA GLY A 63 -6.52 -0.53 0.67
C GLY A 63 -6.62 -2.00 0.25
N LEU A 64 -5.94 -2.39 -0.84
CA LEU A 64 -5.88 -3.79 -1.27
C LEU A 64 -5.24 -4.68 -0.22
N PHE A 65 -4.16 -4.23 0.40
CA PHE A 65 -3.47 -4.96 1.45
C PHE A 65 -4.32 -5.14 2.72
N LEU A 66 -5.09 -4.13 3.10
CA LEU A 66 -6.04 -4.22 4.21
C LEU A 66 -7.11 -5.28 3.94
N LEU A 67 -7.74 -5.25 2.76
CA LEU A 67 -8.75 -6.23 2.38
C LEU A 67 -8.19 -7.65 2.33
N ALA A 68 -7.00 -7.83 1.76
CA ALA A 68 -6.29 -9.11 1.78
C ALA A 68 -6.02 -9.57 3.22
N SER A 69 -5.54 -8.68 4.09
CA SER A 69 -5.26 -9.02 5.49
C SER A 69 -6.51 -9.41 6.29
N ILE A 70 -7.65 -8.75 6.03
CA ILE A 70 -8.95 -9.12 6.62
C ILE A 70 -9.37 -10.52 6.15
N ALA A 71 -9.22 -10.83 4.86
CA ALA A 71 -9.54 -12.15 4.32
C ALA A 71 -8.64 -13.25 4.93
N LEU A 72 -7.33 -12.97 5.08
CA LEU A 72 -6.38 -13.88 5.71
C LEU A 72 -6.74 -14.14 7.18
N LEU A 73 -6.98 -13.08 7.97
CA LEU A 73 -7.38 -13.21 9.37
C LEU A 73 -8.68 -14.00 9.51
N SER A 74 -9.65 -13.73 8.64
CA SER A 74 -10.94 -14.44 8.63
C SER A 74 -10.75 -15.93 8.32
N HIS A 75 -9.88 -16.27 7.37
CA HIS A 75 -9.52 -17.66 7.08
C HIS A 75 -8.82 -18.31 8.28
N ALA A 76 -7.79 -17.67 8.81
CA ALA A 76 -6.98 -18.18 9.92
C ALA A 76 -7.80 -18.45 11.19
N ARG A 77 -8.76 -17.58 11.52
CA ARG A 77 -9.65 -17.75 12.69
C ARG A 77 -10.67 -18.88 12.52
N ARG A 78 -11.07 -19.20 11.28
CA ARG A 78 -12.15 -20.16 11.01
C ARG A 78 -11.65 -21.55 10.67
N HIS A 79 -10.41 -21.70 10.22
CA HIS A 79 -9.91 -22.95 9.65
C HIS A 79 -8.51 -23.29 10.17
N GLY A 80 -8.40 -24.39 10.92
CA GLY A 80 -7.12 -25.01 11.31
C GLY A 80 -6.68 -24.75 12.76
N ASN A 81 -6.09 -25.78 13.39
CA ASN A 81 -5.54 -25.69 14.76
C ASN A 81 -4.03 -25.40 14.79
N GLN A 82 -3.33 -25.69 13.69
CA GLN A 82 -1.88 -25.48 13.56
C GLN A 82 -1.59 -24.38 12.53
N TRP A 83 -0.49 -23.65 12.69
CA TRP A 83 -0.20 -22.46 11.88
C TRP A 83 -0.22 -22.70 10.36
N HIS A 84 0.40 -23.79 9.89
CA HIS A 84 0.47 -24.14 8.47
C HIS A 84 -0.88 -24.54 7.87
N SER A 85 -1.85 -24.92 8.71
CA SER A 85 -3.21 -25.25 8.30
C SER A 85 -4.13 -24.02 8.21
N ARG A 86 -3.70 -22.90 8.82
CA ARG A 86 -4.41 -21.61 8.87
C ARG A 86 -4.08 -20.69 7.70
N ILE A 87 -3.01 -20.97 6.97
CA ILE A 87 -2.65 -20.24 5.76
C ILE A 87 -3.44 -20.83 4.58
N PRO A 88 -4.07 -20.00 3.74
CA PRO A 88 -4.76 -20.48 2.56
C PRO A 88 -3.78 -21.18 1.61
N ILE A 89 -4.13 -22.38 1.15
CA ILE A 89 -3.32 -23.12 0.19
C ILE A 89 -3.63 -22.54 -1.19
N ILE A 90 -2.63 -21.90 -1.80
CA ILE A 90 -2.73 -21.33 -3.14
C ILE A 90 -2.00 -22.23 -4.14
N TRP A 91 -2.61 -22.48 -5.30
CA TRP A 91 -2.06 -23.17 -6.50
C TRP A 91 -1.65 -24.65 -6.35
N LEU A 92 -1.51 -25.17 -5.13
CA LEU A 92 -1.15 -26.57 -4.86
C LEU A 92 -2.28 -27.30 -4.14
N GLU A 93 -3.35 -27.63 -4.87
CA GLU A 93 -4.47 -28.41 -4.32
C GLU A 93 -3.98 -29.78 -3.83
N GLY A 94 -4.38 -30.16 -2.60
CA GLY A 94 -3.95 -31.43 -1.99
C GLY A 94 -2.59 -31.43 -1.30
N LEU A 95 -1.91 -30.28 -1.18
CA LEU A 95 -0.62 -30.19 -0.49
C LEU A 95 -0.72 -30.64 0.98
N ASN A 96 0.11 -31.61 1.37
CA ASN A 96 0.24 -32.03 2.76
C ASN A 96 0.98 -30.95 3.56
N THR A 97 0.23 -30.02 4.16
CA THR A 97 0.77 -28.88 4.93
C THR A 97 1.66 -29.25 6.13
N ALA A 98 1.64 -30.51 6.57
CA ALA A 98 2.51 -30.98 7.65
C ALA A 98 3.95 -31.27 7.19
N ALA A 99 4.15 -31.55 5.89
CA ALA A 99 5.45 -31.82 5.30
C ALA A 99 6.37 -30.59 5.36
N TRP A 100 7.68 -30.82 5.44
CA TRP A 100 8.68 -29.74 5.51
C TRP A 100 8.61 -28.81 4.29
N GLU A 101 8.55 -29.39 3.09
CA GLU A 101 8.44 -28.66 1.83
C GLU A 101 7.21 -27.75 1.79
N ALA A 102 6.08 -28.24 2.30
CA ALA A 102 4.86 -27.47 2.36
C ALA A 102 4.98 -26.29 3.35
N LYS A 103 5.67 -26.45 4.48
CA LYS A 103 5.92 -25.35 5.42
C LYS A 103 6.80 -24.27 4.80
N VAL A 104 7.84 -24.66 4.05
CA VAL A 104 8.70 -23.71 3.31
C VAL A 104 7.88 -22.96 2.26
N PHE A 105 7.05 -23.65 1.49
CA PHE A 105 6.16 -23.01 0.51
C PHE A 105 5.23 -21.98 1.17
N GLN A 106 4.59 -22.34 2.29
CA GLN A 106 3.71 -21.43 3.04
C GLN A 106 4.46 -20.21 3.60
N ALA A 107 5.72 -20.38 4.01
CA ALA A 107 6.57 -19.26 4.42
C ALA A 107 6.88 -18.31 3.24
N CYS A 108 7.21 -18.85 2.07
CA CYS A 108 7.42 -18.05 0.85
C CYS A 108 6.14 -17.28 0.46
N VAL A 109 4.98 -17.92 0.55
CA VAL A 109 3.67 -17.30 0.30
C VAL A 109 3.44 -16.11 1.25
N LEU A 110 3.74 -16.23 2.54
CA LEU A 110 3.64 -15.10 3.48
C LEU A 110 4.66 -14.00 3.18
N LEU A 111 5.90 -14.35 2.81
CA LEU A 111 6.90 -13.35 2.43
C LEU A 111 6.43 -12.53 1.21
N ILE A 112 5.91 -13.20 0.18
CA ILE A 112 5.45 -12.55 -1.05
C ILE A 112 4.16 -11.76 -0.83
N PHE A 113 3.18 -12.29 -0.10
CA PHE A 113 1.87 -11.64 0.01
C PHE A 113 1.67 -10.79 1.28
N VAL A 114 2.63 -10.78 2.20
CA VAL A 114 2.58 -9.94 3.41
C VAL A 114 3.79 -9.03 3.51
N ALA A 115 5.01 -9.58 3.52
CA ALA A 115 6.22 -8.78 3.72
C ALA A 115 6.53 -7.85 2.55
N MET A 116 6.36 -8.32 1.30
CA MET A 116 6.60 -7.51 0.12
C MET A 116 5.59 -6.35 -0.02
N PRO A 117 4.26 -6.53 0.14
CA PRO A 117 3.32 -5.42 0.17
C PRO A 117 3.62 -4.39 1.26
N PHE A 118 4.00 -4.86 2.46
CA PHE A 118 4.43 -3.98 3.55
C PHE A 118 5.59 -3.08 3.12
N ALA A 119 6.66 -3.66 2.58
CA ALA A 119 7.84 -2.91 2.12
C ALA A 119 7.49 -1.95 0.97
N GLY A 120 6.64 -2.40 0.03
CA GLY A 120 6.17 -1.58 -1.09
C GLY A 120 5.40 -0.35 -0.62
N ILE A 121 4.48 -0.49 0.33
CA ILE A 121 3.71 0.62 0.90
C ILE A 121 4.64 1.62 1.60
N VAL A 122 5.57 1.14 2.44
CA VAL A 122 6.53 2.02 3.14
C VAL A 122 7.38 2.82 2.15
N ARG A 123 7.84 2.16 1.07
CA ARG A 123 8.61 2.83 0.02
C ARG A 123 7.78 3.88 -0.73
N CYS A 124 6.54 3.56 -1.08
CA CYS A 124 5.61 4.51 -1.70
C CYS A 124 5.33 5.72 -0.79
N MET A 125 5.16 5.48 0.52
CA MET A 125 4.95 6.57 1.49
C MET A 125 6.16 7.50 1.57
N ALA A 126 7.37 6.94 1.63
CA ALA A 126 8.60 7.73 1.69
C ALA A 126 8.79 8.61 0.43
N GLU A 127 8.44 8.10 -0.75
CA GLU A 127 8.51 8.88 -1.99
C GLU A 127 7.45 9.98 -2.05
N ALA A 128 6.24 9.73 -1.56
CA ALA A 128 5.17 10.73 -1.53
C ALA A 128 5.49 11.90 -0.57
N GLU A 129 6.03 11.62 0.62
CA GLU A 129 6.44 12.64 1.59
C GLU A 129 7.58 13.53 1.08
N SER A 130 8.36 13.04 0.11
CA SER A 130 9.41 13.87 -0.51
C SER A 130 8.88 14.95 -1.45
N GLY A 131 7.61 14.85 -1.87
CA GLY A 131 7.00 15.77 -2.83
C GLY A 131 6.69 17.14 -2.27
N ASP A 132 6.83 18.16 -3.12
CA ASP A 132 6.45 19.53 -2.76
C ASP A 132 4.93 19.73 -2.91
N ILE A 133 4.35 20.57 -2.06
CA ILE A 133 2.93 20.89 -2.09
C ILE A 133 2.74 22.32 -2.57
N CYS A 134 1.81 22.56 -3.48
CA CYS A 134 1.45 23.91 -3.90
C CYS A 134 -0.05 24.08 -4.06
N GLU A 135 -0.50 25.33 -4.00
CA GLU A 135 -1.88 25.68 -4.27
C GLU A 135 -2.04 26.03 -5.75
N GLN A 136 -2.99 25.38 -6.43
CA GLN A 136 -3.20 25.48 -7.87
C GLN A 136 -3.29 26.93 -8.36
N ASP A 137 -2.64 27.26 -9.47
CA ASP A 137 -2.66 28.59 -10.10
C ASP A 137 -2.23 29.73 -9.15
N THR A 138 -1.35 29.42 -8.19
CA THR A 138 -0.72 30.40 -7.28
C THR A 138 0.79 30.17 -7.18
N GLN A 139 1.47 31.11 -6.52
CA GLN A 139 2.86 30.97 -6.07
C GLN A 139 2.96 30.46 -4.61
N ASN A 140 1.83 30.09 -3.98
CA ASN A 140 1.86 29.52 -2.64
C ASN A 140 2.46 28.12 -2.71
N PHE A 141 3.68 28.01 -2.20
CA PHE A 141 4.49 26.81 -2.27
C PHE A 141 4.92 26.39 -0.87
N TYR A 142 4.93 25.07 -0.66
CA TYR A 142 5.30 24.42 0.58
C TYR A 142 6.25 23.28 0.26
N LYS A 143 7.46 23.38 0.76
CA LYS A 143 8.52 22.41 0.48
C LYS A 143 8.21 21.08 1.18
N GLY A 144 8.41 19.96 0.48
CA GLY A 144 8.21 18.62 1.03
C GLY A 144 9.11 18.33 2.24
N SER A 145 10.30 18.95 2.31
CA SER A 145 11.18 18.82 3.49
C SER A 145 10.66 19.53 4.75
N GLU A 146 9.69 20.43 4.61
CA GLU A 146 9.17 21.29 5.69
C GLU A 146 7.70 21.00 6.00
N THR A 147 7.05 20.17 5.18
CA THR A 147 5.65 19.81 5.34
C THR A 147 5.48 18.30 5.27
N THR A 148 4.39 17.80 5.85
CA THR A 148 4.06 16.36 5.83
C THR A 148 2.65 16.19 5.31
N LEU A 149 2.34 15.04 4.70
CA LEU A 149 0.96 14.77 4.28
C LEU A 149 0.05 14.52 5.48
N LEU A 150 0.61 14.23 6.67
CA LEU A 150 -0.13 14.11 7.92
C LEU A 150 -0.73 15.45 8.34
N TRP A 151 -0.03 16.54 8.07
CA TRP A 151 -0.48 17.90 8.33
C TRP A 151 -0.33 18.75 7.09
N SER A 152 -1.11 18.41 6.06
CA SER A 152 -1.08 19.15 4.80
C SER A 152 -1.46 20.63 5.02
N PRO A 153 -0.78 21.59 4.38
CA PRO A 153 -1.07 23.01 4.52
C PRO A 153 -2.50 23.35 4.04
N ILE A 154 -3.07 24.43 4.60
CA ILE A 154 -4.36 24.97 4.17
C ILE A 154 -4.12 25.90 2.98
N ALA A 155 -4.95 25.76 1.94
CA ALA A 155 -5.03 26.69 0.82
C ALA A 155 -5.26 28.13 1.33
N LYS A 156 -4.41 29.08 0.95
CA LYS A 156 -4.52 30.48 1.37
C LYS A 156 -5.58 31.22 0.56
N GLU A 157 -5.68 30.89 -0.72
CA GLU A 157 -6.66 31.46 -1.67
C GLU A 157 -7.88 30.54 -1.86
N GLY A 158 -7.95 29.43 -1.13
CA GLY A 158 -9.05 28.46 -1.19
C GLY A 158 -9.05 27.61 -2.47
N LYS A 159 -7.94 27.55 -3.21
CA LYS A 159 -7.79 26.72 -4.40
C LYS A 159 -7.32 25.30 -4.05
N GLN A 160 -7.39 24.40 -5.02
CA GLN A 160 -7.06 22.99 -4.83
C GLN A 160 -5.55 22.82 -4.54
N MET A 161 -5.22 22.04 -3.51
CA MET A 161 -3.84 21.70 -3.18
C MET A 161 -3.34 20.57 -4.07
N ARG A 162 -2.11 20.69 -4.55
CA ARG A 162 -1.47 19.73 -5.46
C ARG A 162 -0.12 19.26 -4.93
N LEU A 163 0.19 17.98 -5.14
CA LEU A 163 1.47 17.35 -4.87
C LEU A 163 2.30 17.32 -6.18
N ARG A 164 3.52 17.82 -6.11
CA ARG A 164 4.47 17.95 -7.23
C ARG A 164 5.78 17.26 -6.92
N LYS A 165 6.62 17.16 -7.95
CA LYS A 165 8.01 16.73 -7.82
C LYS A 165 8.76 17.57 -6.79
N THR A 166 9.69 16.93 -6.10
CA THR A 166 10.63 17.59 -5.21
C THR A 166 11.49 18.59 -5.98
N GLY A 167 11.69 19.78 -5.43
CA GLY A 167 12.50 20.83 -6.02
C GLY A 167 11.80 21.58 -7.15
N ALA A 168 10.46 21.56 -7.22
CA ALA A 168 9.71 22.30 -8.23
C ALA A 168 9.83 23.83 -8.07
N GLY A 169 10.19 24.30 -6.87
CA GLY A 169 10.40 25.71 -6.55
C GLY A 169 9.12 26.55 -6.57
N GLU A 170 9.29 27.87 -6.51
CA GLU A 170 8.19 28.85 -6.41
C GLU A 170 7.44 29.11 -7.74
N ALA A 171 7.69 28.29 -8.76
CA ALA A 171 7.02 28.41 -10.05
C ALA A 171 5.50 28.17 -9.91
N PRO A 172 4.66 28.92 -10.65
CA PRO A 172 3.21 28.82 -10.54
C PRO A 172 2.72 27.37 -10.69
N CYS A 173 1.86 26.96 -9.77
CA CYS A 173 1.38 25.59 -9.59
C CYS A 173 0.41 25.18 -10.72
N SER A 174 0.96 24.88 -11.90
CA SER A 174 0.22 24.42 -13.08
C SER A 174 0.22 22.88 -13.23
N SER A 175 1.13 22.22 -12.52
CA SER A 175 1.46 20.79 -12.64
C SER A 175 1.22 20.04 -11.32
N GLY A 176 1.17 18.72 -11.38
CA GLY A 176 1.04 17.83 -10.22
C GLY A 176 -0.36 17.25 -10.01
N VAL A 177 -0.52 16.50 -8.93
CA VAL A 177 -1.73 15.74 -8.63
C VAL A 177 -2.50 16.34 -7.48
N GLU A 178 -3.82 16.28 -7.56
CA GLU A 178 -4.68 16.84 -6.53
C GLU A 178 -4.59 16.02 -5.24
N LEU A 179 -4.30 16.70 -4.14
CA LEU A 179 -4.37 16.11 -2.82
C LEU A 179 -5.82 16.05 -2.37
N PHE A 180 -6.18 15.01 -1.61
CA PHE A 180 -7.46 15.00 -0.93
C PHE A 180 -7.54 16.18 0.08
N PRO A 181 -8.75 16.59 0.47
CA PRO A 181 -8.93 17.60 1.51
C PRO A 181 -8.10 17.28 2.76
N ARG A 182 -7.69 18.31 3.51
CA ARG A 182 -6.85 18.17 4.70
C ARG A 182 -7.40 17.17 5.74
N SER A 183 -8.71 16.99 5.81
CA SER A 183 -9.34 16.00 6.70
C SER A 183 -9.22 14.55 6.19
N VAL A 184 -9.11 14.35 4.88
CA VAL A 184 -9.13 13.04 4.22
C VAL A 184 -7.73 12.53 3.89
N THR A 185 -6.80 13.42 3.55
CA THR A 185 -5.41 13.03 3.24
C THR A 185 -4.75 12.23 4.36
N PRO A 186 -4.77 12.65 5.64
CA PRO A 186 -4.19 11.87 6.73
C PRO A 186 -4.89 10.51 6.92
N LEU A 187 -6.21 10.47 6.76
CA LEU A 187 -6.99 9.23 6.92
C LEU A 187 -6.65 8.21 5.84
N THR A 188 -6.56 8.64 4.59
CA THR A 188 -6.33 7.77 3.44
C THR A 188 -4.85 7.41 3.27
N PHE A 189 -3.94 8.34 3.54
CA PHE A 189 -2.51 8.14 3.31
C PHE A 189 -1.77 7.57 4.53
N TYR A 190 -2.19 7.87 5.77
CA TYR A 190 -1.57 7.29 6.96
C TYR A 190 -2.44 6.24 7.65
N CYS A 191 -3.70 6.57 7.98
CA CYS A 191 -4.51 5.65 8.78
C CYS A 191 -4.83 4.35 8.02
N LEU A 192 -5.06 4.42 6.71
CA LEU A 192 -5.35 3.23 5.90
C LEU A 192 -4.13 2.28 5.81
N PRO A 193 -2.91 2.71 5.42
CA PRO A 193 -1.72 1.88 5.53
C PRO A 193 -1.48 1.33 6.93
N LEU A 194 -1.60 2.16 7.98
CA LEU A 194 -1.42 1.71 9.36
C LEU A 194 -2.45 0.63 9.75
N ALA A 195 -3.71 0.79 9.35
CA ALA A 195 -4.74 -0.21 9.56
C ALA A 195 -4.43 -1.49 8.79
N ALA A 196 -3.93 -1.39 7.54
CA ALA A 196 -3.51 -2.54 6.75
C ALA A 196 -2.39 -3.33 7.44
N ILE A 197 -1.37 -2.62 7.93
CA ILE A 197 -0.22 -3.20 8.65
C ILE A 197 -0.67 -3.83 9.97
N GLY A 198 -1.50 -3.13 10.75
CA GLY A 198 -2.04 -3.65 12.00
C GLY A 198 -2.88 -4.92 11.78
N MET A 199 -3.72 -4.93 10.75
CA MET A 199 -4.51 -6.10 10.38
C MET A 199 -3.65 -7.25 9.87
N ALA A 200 -2.60 -6.98 9.08
CA ALA A 200 -1.64 -7.97 8.64
C ALA A 200 -0.90 -8.60 9.83
N ALA A 201 -0.44 -7.78 10.77
CA ALA A 201 0.20 -8.24 12.00
C ALA A 201 -0.76 -9.13 12.80
N LEU A 202 -2.01 -8.70 13.01
CA LEU A 202 -3.02 -9.52 13.68
C LEU A 202 -3.31 -10.83 12.94
N ALA A 203 -3.33 -10.81 11.60
CA ALA A 203 -3.50 -12.01 10.79
C ALA A 203 -2.34 -12.99 11.02
N VAL A 204 -1.09 -12.51 10.96
CA VAL A 204 0.11 -13.31 11.20
C VAL A 204 0.18 -13.83 12.63
N PHE A 205 -0.10 -13.00 13.64
CA PHE A 205 -0.20 -13.44 15.04
C PHE A 205 -1.32 -14.48 15.22
N GLY A 206 -2.45 -14.33 14.53
CA GLY A 206 -3.53 -15.31 14.51
C GLY A 206 -3.14 -16.67 13.90
N LEU A 207 -2.05 -16.75 13.14
CA LEU A 207 -1.51 -18.02 12.67
C LEU A 207 -0.79 -18.78 13.77
N LEU A 208 -0.30 -18.12 14.83
CA LEU A 208 0.43 -18.80 15.90
C LEU A 208 -0.44 -19.82 16.64
N PRO A 209 0.13 -20.97 17.03
CA PRO A 209 -0.61 -21.98 17.78
C PRO A 209 -1.04 -21.44 19.14
N VAL A 210 -2.29 -21.75 19.52
CA VAL A 210 -2.92 -21.36 20.81
C VAL A 210 -2.19 -21.97 22.02
N SER A 211 -1.28 -22.93 21.80
CA SER A 211 -0.51 -23.59 22.86
C SER A 211 0.55 -22.70 23.52
N TRP A 212 0.85 -21.51 22.99
CA TRP A 212 1.79 -20.56 23.60
C TRP A 212 1.14 -19.53 24.55
N THR A 213 -0.20 -19.46 24.61
CA THR A 213 -0.93 -18.52 25.49
C THR A 213 -1.44 -19.17 26.78
N ARG A 214 -1.05 -20.42 27.05
CA ARG A 214 -1.26 -21.10 28.34
C ARG A 214 0.08 -21.66 28.82
N SER A 215 0.93 -20.78 29.33
CA SER A 215 2.03 -21.13 30.24
C SER A 215 2.11 -20.07 31.30
#